data_AF-A0A948V706-F1
#
_entry.id   AF-A0A948V706-F1
#
_cell.length_a   1.000
_cell.length_b   1.000
_cell.length_c   1.000
_cell.angle_alpha   90.00
_cell.angle_beta   90.00
_cell.angle_gamma   90.00
#
_symmetry.space_group_name_H-M   'P 1'
#
loop_
_entity.id
_entity.type
_entity.pdbx_description
1 polymer ?
#
loop_
_entity_poly.entity_id
_entity_poly.type
_entity_poly.pdbx_seq_one_letter_code
_entity_poly.pdbx_strand_id
1 'polypeptide(L)'
;MRRYLPVVIALLSLLNLAFRPAVLTESDFARYQVSPYQIEQMVPRPMPELSAKAALLMDGTSGTVLYAKSEHDRLAPASTTKMVTALVAVQGANLGDHVAIMQSDLSVGSCMGLSVGEEPTMEELLYALLLVSDNAVAVTIARHVAGSEKTFVGLMNQWVTEHGLQDTHFSNPQGFDETMHFSSAYDLAIIGRQLIQSRILTSIVATKEQWAASRLLENTNELLGTYAGANGVKTGTTDAAGQCLVASAKRDGGWVVAVVLGSQDRYADARALLDYYFTGYFQTSLSLEPSPLARIQIEGGEWRPLVVRDDAQVLLTRWQVGYLRSFLWIDTANLSPGLGEAVGRVTYDLFGQTVAELPVYIGGY
;
A
#
# COMPACT_ATOMS: atom_id res chain seq x y z
N MET A 1 -15.44 -28.69 63.90
CA MET A 1 -15.31 -27.88 62.65
C MET A 1 -16.60 -27.16 62.22
N ARG A 2 -17.81 -27.69 62.43
CA ARG A 2 -19.08 -27.04 61.99
C ARG A 2 -19.40 -25.66 62.61
N ARG A 3 -18.89 -25.33 63.81
CA ARG A 3 -19.20 -24.05 64.49
C ARG A 3 -18.54 -22.81 63.88
N TYR A 4 -17.45 -22.97 63.12
CA TYR A 4 -16.70 -21.86 62.55
C TYR A 4 -16.94 -21.66 61.05
N LEU A 5 -17.62 -22.61 60.40
CA LEU A 5 -17.94 -22.56 58.97
C LEU A 5 -18.71 -21.28 58.56
N PRO A 6 -19.76 -20.82 59.28
CA PRO A 6 -20.45 -19.59 58.89
C PRO A 6 -19.57 -18.34 59.06
N VAL A 7 -18.65 -18.34 60.03
CA VAL A 7 -17.71 -17.23 60.25
C VAL A 7 -16.65 -17.18 59.14
N VAL A 8 -16.15 -18.34 58.72
CA VAL A 8 -15.22 -18.45 57.58
C VAL A 8 -15.89 -18.02 56.27
N ILE A 9 -17.14 -18.42 56.03
CA ILE A 9 -17.91 -17.99 54.85
C ILE A 9 -18.13 -16.47 54.87
N ALA A 10 -18.50 -15.89 56.02
CA ALA A 10 -18.68 -14.43 56.14
C ALA A 10 -17.36 -13.65 55.89
N LEU A 11 -16.23 -14.13 56.43
CA LEU A 11 -14.91 -13.55 56.19
C LEU A 11 -14.47 -13.65 54.73
N LEU A 12 -14.70 -14.79 54.08
CA LEU A 12 -14.44 -14.97 52.65
C LEU A 12 -15.36 -14.10 51.78
N SER A 13 -16.60 -13.88 52.20
CA SER A 13 -17.55 -12.99 51.51
C SER A 13 -17.11 -11.52 51.60
N LEU A 14 -16.61 -11.10 52.77
CA LEU A 14 -16.05 -9.76 52.99
C LEU A 14 -14.77 -9.51 52.21
N LEU A 15 -13.94 -10.54 52.00
CA LEU A 15 -12.75 -10.45 51.13
C LEU A 15 -13.11 -10.24 49.64
N ASN A 16 -14.29 -10.67 49.21
CA ASN A 16 -14.77 -10.45 47.84
C ASN A 16 -15.48 -9.10 47.63
N LEU A 17 -15.90 -8.42 48.71
CA LEU A 17 -16.52 -7.08 48.64
C LEU A 17 -15.49 -5.95 48.41
N ALA A 18 -14.19 -6.23 48.54
CA ALA A 18 -13.12 -5.26 48.36
C ALA A 18 -12.60 -5.14 46.92
N PHE A 19 -13.00 -6.04 46.02
CA PHE A 19 -12.63 -5.97 44.61
C PHE A 19 -13.67 -5.17 43.84
N ARG A 20 -13.46 -3.84 43.77
CA ARG A 20 -14.08 -3.02 42.72
C ARG A 20 -13.65 -3.57 41.34
N PRO A 21 -14.41 -3.34 40.26
CA PRO A 21 -13.92 -3.58 38.91
C PRO A 21 -12.54 -2.94 38.79
N ALA A 22 -11.58 -3.62 38.16
CA ALA A 22 -10.24 -3.07 37.99
C ALA A 22 -10.37 -1.68 37.33
N VAL A 23 -10.04 -0.63 38.07
CA VAL A 23 -9.95 0.73 37.54
C VAL A 23 -8.49 0.92 37.21
N LEU A 24 -8.17 1.10 35.93
CA LEU A 24 -6.81 1.44 35.52
C LEU A 24 -6.40 2.74 36.21
N THR A 25 -5.31 2.66 36.96
CA THR A 25 -4.64 3.77 37.62
C THR A 25 -3.36 4.11 36.85
N GLU A 26 -2.80 5.31 37.04
CA GLU A 26 -1.50 5.66 36.43
C GLU A 26 -0.38 4.66 36.79
N SER A 27 -0.48 4.00 37.95
CA SER A 27 0.47 2.95 38.36
C SER A 27 0.36 1.64 37.58
N ASP A 28 -0.78 1.37 36.94
CA ASP A 28 -0.96 0.19 36.08
C ASP A 28 -0.27 0.38 34.72
N PHE A 29 0.04 1.62 34.36
CA PHE A 29 0.90 1.94 33.23
C PHE A 29 2.35 1.93 33.71
N ALA A 30 3.12 0.94 33.24
CA ALA A 30 4.55 0.88 33.54
C ALA A 30 5.22 2.22 33.21
N ARG A 31 5.95 2.81 34.18
CA ARG A 31 6.79 3.98 33.90
C ARG A 31 7.75 3.60 32.77
N TYR A 32 7.59 4.24 31.61
CA TYR A 32 8.38 3.95 30.43
C TYR A 32 9.85 4.25 30.71
N GLN A 33 10.65 3.22 31.01
CA GLN A 33 12.10 3.34 30.96
C GLN A 33 12.51 3.23 29.50
N VAL A 34 12.87 4.36 28.92
CA VAL A 34 13.38 4.45 27.55
C VAL A 34 14.89 4.24 27.62
N SER A 35 15.40 3.22 26.92
CA SER A 35 16.84 3.00 26.79
C SER A 35 17.50 4.10 25.95
N PRO A 36 18.81 4.34 26.09
CA PRO A 36 19.53 5.29 25.23
C PRO A 36 19.34 5.01 23.73
N TYR A 37 19.30 3.74 23.34
CA TYR A 37 19.00 3.33 21.95
C TYR A 37 17.59 3.76 21.52
N GLN A 38 16.60 3.61 22.39
CA GLN A 38 15.23 4.05 22.09
C GLN A 38 15.12 5.58 22.03
N ILE A 39 15.86 6.32 22.87
CA ILE A 39 15.95 7.80 22.77
C ILE A 39 16.53 8.20 21.41
N GLU A 40 17.58 7.52 20.93
CA GLU A 40 18.16 7.77 19.61
C GLU A 40 17.16 7.51 18.47
N GLN A 41 16.35 6.44 18.58
CA GLN A 41 15.30 6.14 17.60
C GLN A 41 14.11 7.12 17.65
N MET A 42 13.89 7.78 18.79
CA MET A 42 12.88 8.83 18.95
C MET A 42 13.29 10.17 18.32
N VAL A 43 14.59 10.38 18.06
CA VAL A 43 15.05 11.58 17.35
C VAL A 43 14.48 11.53 15.92
N PRO A 44 13.75 12.58 15.47
CA PRO A 44 13.27 12.65 14.09
C PRO A 44 14.43 12.44 13.13
N ARG A 45 14.30 11.45 12.24
CA ARG A 45 15.35 11.20 11.26
C ARG A 45 15.45 12.39 10.31
N PRO A 46 16.67 12.77 9.92
CA PRO A 46 16.83 13.76 8.87
C PRO A 46 16.15 13.22 7.61
N MET A 47 15.31 14.07 7.02
CA MET A 47 14.65 13.79 5.75
C MET A 47 15.73 13.65 4.67
N PRO A 48 15.60 12.71 3.72
CA PRO A 48 16.56 12.57 2.64
C PRO A 48 16.58 13.82 1.77
N GLU A 49 17.80 14.28 1.44
CA GLU A 49 18.03 15.33 0.45
C GLU A 49 17.97 14.71 -0.94
N LEU A 50 17.05 15.20 -1.78
CA LEU A 50 16.78 14.64 -3.09
C LEU A 50 17.09 15.64 -4.20
N SER A 51 17.67 15.16 -5.30
CA SER A 51 17.92 15.97 -6.50
C SER A 51 16.64 16.26 -7.31
N ALA A 52 15.60 15.43 -7.13
CA ALA A 52 14.29 15.55 -7.76
C ALA A 52 13.62 16.91 -7.52
N LYS A 53 12.91 17.41 -8.53
CA LYS A 53 12.08 18.62 -8.44
C LYS A 53 10.90 18.39 -7.50
N ALA A 54 10.21 17.27 -7.68
CA ALA A 54 9.13 16.82 -6.81
C ALA A 54 9.32 15.35 -6.42
N ALA A 55 8.89 15.00 -5.21
CA ALA A 55 8.99 13.64 -4.70
C ALA A 55 7.93 13.35 -3.64
N LEU A 56 7.57 12.07 -3.50
CA LEU A 56 6.66 11.60 -2.47
C LEU A 56 7.02 10.18 -2.04
N LEU A 57 6.85 9.89 -0.74
CA LEU A 57 6.92 8.55 -0.16
C LEU A 57 5.59 8.24 0.52
N MET A 58 4.98 7.12 0.13
CA MET A 58 3.70 6.67 0.62
C MET A 58 3.79 5.24 1.16
N ASP A 59 3.26 5.01 2.35
CA ASP A 59 2.96 3.66 2.80
C ASP A 59 1.88 3.05 1.89
N GLY A 60 2.23 1.99 1.17
CA GLY A 60 1.36 1.38 0.18
C GLY A 60 0.09 0.76 0.80
N THR A 61 0.17 0.27 2.03
CA THR A 61 -1.00 -0.33 2.69
C THR A 61 -2.04 0.74 3.06
N SER A 62 -1.64 1.72 3.88
CA SER A 62 -2.55 2.73 4.43
C SER A 62 -2.79 3.93 3.51
N GLY A 63 -1.88 4.21 2.58
CA GLY A 63 -1.86 5.46 1.82
C GLY A 63 -1.28 6.65 2.58
N THR A 64 -0.71 6.44 3.77
CA THR A 64 -0.10 7.50 4.58
C THR A 64 1.11 8.08 3.86
N VAL A 65 1.14 9.40 3.70
CA VAL A 65 2.31 10.12 3.17
C VAL A 65 3.35 10.30 4.27
N LEU A 66 4.57 9.87 4.01
CA LEU A 66 5.69 9.86 4.97
C LEU A 66 6.79 10.85 4.61
N TYR A 67 6.85 11.23 3.34
CA TYR A 67 7.72 12.28 2.81
C TYR A 67 7.00 12.96 1.66
N ALA A 68 7.10 14.28 1.57
CA ALA A 68 6.58 15.06 0.46
C ALA A 68 7.52 16.23 0.14
N LYS A 69 7.74 16.47 -1.15
CA LYS A 69 8.48 17.61 -1.69
C LYS A 69 7.77 18.04 -2.97
N SER A 70 7.18 19.24 -2.98
CA SER A 70 6.49 19.77 -4.17
C SER A 70 5.48 18.77 -4.77
N GLU A 71 4.80 18.02 -3.91
CA GLU A 71 4.11 16.79 -4.29
C GLU A 71 2.88 17.02 -5.18
N HIS A 72 2.31 18.22 -5.14
CA HIS A 72 1.19 18.69 -5.97
C HIS A 72 1.65 19.51 -7.19
N ASP A 73 2.96 19.73 -7.38
CA ASP A 73 3.45 20.47 -8.55
C ASP A 73 3.16 19.67 -9.83
N ARG A 74 2.53 20.34 -10.80
CA ARG A 74 2.18 19.76 -12.10
C ARG A 74 3.41 19.72 -12.99
N LEU A 75 3.93 18.52 -13.20
CA LEU A 75 5.14 18.25 -13.98
C LEU A 75 4.83 17.27 -15.10
N ALA A 76 5.67 17.27 -16.14
CA ALA A 76 5.56 16.28 -17.20
C ALA A 76 5.82 14.86 -16.64
N PRO A 77 4.89 13.90 -16.77
CA PRO A 77 5.04 12.55 -16.25
C PRO A 77 5.97 11.66 -17.09
N ALA A 78 6.20 12.03 -18.35
CA ALA A 78 6.85 11.16 -19.34
C ALA A 78 6.18 9.76 -19.37
N SER A 79 6.94 8.69 -19.61
CA SER A 79 6.40 7.32 -19.67
C SER A 79 5.76 6.78 -18.39
N THR A 80 5.75 7.50 -17.26
CA THR A 80 4.94 7.07 -16.09
C THR A 80 3.43 7.12 -16.42
N THR A 81 3.03 7.90 -17.43
CA THR A 81 1.70 7.89 -18.07
C THR A 81 1.23 6.49 -18.44
N LYS A 82 2.15 5.62 -18.89
CA LYS A 82 1.82 4.26 -19.32
C LYS A 82 1.25 3.37 -18.21
N MET A 83 1.40 3.77 -16.94
CA MET A 83 0.70 3.11 -15.83
C MET A 83 -0.82 3.24 -15.97
N VAL A 84 -1.34 4.42 -16.30
CA VAL A 84 -2.78 4.63 -16.52
C VAL A 84 -3.23 3.99 -17.82
N THR A 85 -2.40 4.03 -18.88
CA THR A 85 -2.65 3.25 -20.11
C THR A 85 -2.87 1.77 -19.81
N ALA A 86 -2.02 1.16 -18.97
CA ALA A 86 -2.17 -0.23 -18.58
C ALA A 86 -3.43 -0.47 -17.71
N LEU A 87 -3.70 0.41 -16.75
CA LEU A 87 -4.88 0.33 -15.87
C LEU A 87 -6.20 0.39 -16.65
N VAL A 88 -6.30 1.28 -17.62
CA VAL A 88 -7.47 1.38 -18.51
C VAL A 88 -7.55 0.17 -19.45
N ALA A 89 -6.41 -0.30 -19.98
CA ALA A 89 -6.39 -1.46 -20.87
C ALA A 89 -6.94 -2.74 -20.24
N VAL A 90 -6.56 -3.04 -18.99
CA VAL A 90 -7.05 -4.25 -18.29
C VAL A 90 -8.52 -4.18 -17.90
N GLN A 91 -9.15 -3.00 -17.95
CA GLN A 91 -10.59 -2.84 -17.79
C GLN A 91 -11.35 -3.03 -19.11
N GLY A 92 -10.70 -2.75 -20.24
CA GLY A 92 -11.33 -2.66 -21.55
C GLY A 92 -11.03 -3.81 -22.53
N ALA A 93 -10.12 -4.73 -22.20
CA ALA A 93 -9.74 -5.83 -23.09
C ALA A 93 -9.42 -7.13 -22.33
N ASN A 94 -9.54 -8.27 -23.02
CA ASN A 94 -9.10 -9.55 -22.49
C ASN A 94 -7.61 -9.75 -22.78
N LEU A 95 -6.88 -10.32 -21.82
CA LEU A 95 -5.44 -10.56 -21.96
C LEU A 95 -5.06 -11.45 -23.16
N GLY A 96 -5.95 -12.36 -23.54
CA GLY A 96 -5.76 -13.28 -24.68
C GLY A 96 -6.15 -12.70 -26.05
N ASP A 97 -6.63 -11.46 -26.12
CA ASP A 97 -7.01 -10.84 -27.38
C ASP A 97 -5.75 -10.61 -28.24
N HIS A 98 -5.76 -11.10 -29.48
CA HIS A 98 -4.72 -10.83 -30.46
C HIS A 98 -4.94 -9.46 -31.09
N VAL A 99 -3.90 -8.63 -31.08
CA VAL A 99 -4.00 -7.24 -31.51
C VAL A 99 -3.04 -6.97 -32.66
N ALA A 100 -3.59 -6.83 -33.87
CA ALA A 100 -2.79 -6.51 -35.04
C ALA A 100 -2.16 -5.11 -34.92
N ILE A 101 -0.84 -5.04 -35.12
CA ILE A 101 -0.08 -3.79 -35.24
C ILE A 101 -0.40 -3.14 -36.59
N MET A 102 -0.91 -1.91 -36.56
CA MET A 102 -1.26 -1.14 -37.74
C MET A 102 -0.17 -0.11 -38.08
N GLN A 103 -0.10 0.29 -39.35
CA GLN A 103 0.82 1.33 -39.81
C GLN A 103 0.68 2.65 -39.03
N SER A 104 -0.55 2.97 -38.59
CA SER A 104 -0.84 4.15 -37.76
C SER A 104 -0.16 4.10 -36.40
N ASP A 105 -0.02 2.91 -35.81
CA ASP A 105 0.49 2.74 -34.44
C ASP A 105 2.00 3.01 -34.38
N LEU A 106 2.70 2.76 -35.48
CA LEU A 106 4.15 2.94 -35.60
C LEU A 106 4.56 4.40 -35.85
N SER A 107 3.62 5.33 -35.99
CA SER A 107 3.90 6.76 -36.24
C SER A 107 4.71 7.43 -35.12
N VAL A 108 4.64 6.90 -33.90
CA VAL A 108 5.37 7.38 -32.72
C VAL A 108 6.70 6.64 -32.48
N GLY A 109 7.05 5.70 -33.35
CA GLY A 109 8.21 4.83 -33.22
C GLY A 109 8.04 3.70 -32.20
N SER A 110 8.71 2.58 -32.45
CA SER A 110 8.78 1.41 -31.56
C SER A 110 10.24 1.16 -31.19
N CYS A 111 10.53 1.06 -29.89
CA CYS A 111 11.87 0.74 -29.40
C CYS A 111 12.19 -0.74 -29.49
N MET A 112 11.17 -1.61 -29.58
CA MET A 112 11.35 -3.05 -29.79
C MET A 112 11.28 -3.47 -31.28
N GLY A 113 11.07 -2.52 -32.18
CA GLY A 113 11.03 -2.76 -33.63
C GLY A 113 9.82 -3.60 -34.07
N LEU A 114 8.62 -3.25 -33.61
CA LEU A 114 7.37 -3.84 -34.10
C LEU A 114 7.15 -3.55 -35.58
N SER A 115 6.59 -4.52 -36.29
CA SER A 115 6.23 -4.46 -37.71
C SER A 115 4.72 -4.53 -37.92
N VAL A 116 4.24 -3.91 -39.00
CA VAL A 116 2.83 -3.99 -39.40
C VAL A 116 2.44 -5.44 -39.65
N GLY A 117 1.29 -5.86 -39.11
CA GLY A 117 0.75 -7.20 -39.25
C GLY A 117 1.23 -8.21 -38.20
N GLU A 118 2.14 -7.83 -37.29
CA GLU A 118 2.35 -8.62 -36.07
C GLU A 118 1.07 -8.62 -35.23
N GLU A 119 0.74 -9.75 -34.57
CA GLU A 119 -0.48 -9.92 -33.76
C GLU A 119 -0.18 -10.44 -32.34
N PRO A 120 0.59 -9.70 -31.53
CA PRO A 120 0.82 -10.06 -30.13
C PRO A 120 -0.49 -10.09 -29.34
N THR A 121 -0.51 -10.86 -28.26
CA THR A 121 -1.64 -10.82 -27.32
C THR A 121 -1.63 -9.52 -26.52
N MET A 122 -2.78 -9.13 -25.97
CA MET A 122 -2.87 -7.97 -25.07
C MET A 122 -1.93 -8.12 -23.86
N GLU A 123 -1.74 -9.33 -23.33
CA GLU A 123 -0.74 -9.58 -22.28
C GLU A 123 0.69 -9.26 -22.74
N GLU A 124 1.09 -9.72 -23.92
CA GLU A 124 2.41 -9.43 -24.49
C GLU A 124 2.60 -7.93 -24.74
N LEU A 125 1.55 -7.23 -25.19
CA LEU A 125 1.55 -5.77 -25.31
C LEU A 125 1.71 -5.09 -23.94
N LEU A 126 1.06 -5.58 -22.88
CA LEU A 126 1.25 -5.01 -21.54
C LEU A 126 2.68 -5.21 -21.02
N TYR A 127 3.32 -6.35 -21.31
CA TYR A 127 4.75 -6.53 -21.04
C TYR A 127 5.60 -5.51 -21.81
N ALA A 128 5.38 -5.34 -23.11
CA ALA A 128 6.10 -4.36 -23.92
C ALA A 128 5.88 -2.91 -23.46
N LEU A 129 4.66 -2.57 -23.05
CA LEU A 129 4.29 -1.26 -22.52
C LEU A 129 5.02 -0.94 -21.21
N LEU A 130 5.14 -1.92 -20.31
CA LEU A 130 5.57 -1.69 -18.94
C LEU A 130 7.06 -1.98 -18.70
N LEU A 131 7.66 -2.96 -19.39
CA LEU A 131 9.09 -3.30 -19.24
C LEU A 131 9.96 -2.34 -20.06
N VAL A 132 9.80 -2.36 -21.39
CA VAL A 132 10.63 -1.61 -22.33
C VAL A 132 10.05 -0.24 -22.69
N SER A 133 8.84 0.06 -22.20
CA SER A 133 8.22 1.38 -22.35
C SER A 133 7.90 1.76 -23.80
N ASP A 134 7.54 0.78 -24.64
CA ASP A 134 7.32 1.02 -26.08
C ASP A 134 6.13 1.97 -26.33
N ASN A 135 6.34 2.99 -27.17
CA ASN A 135 5.34 4.03 -27.45
C ASN A 135 4.28 3.55 -28.46
N ALA A 136 4.69 2.82 -29.50
CA ALA A 136 3.79 2.29 -30.50
C ALA A 136 2.80 1.30 -29.88
N VAL A 137 3.25 0.53 -28.88
CA VAL A 137 2.38 -0.34 -28.08
C VAL A 137 1.30 0.46 -27.34
N ALA A 138 1.63 1.62 -26.75
CA ALA A 138 0.63 2.46 -26.08
C ALA A 138 -0.46 2.94 -27.05
N VAL A 139 -0.07 3.35 -28.27
CA VAL A 139 -1.00 3.74 -29.34
C VAL A 139 -1.82 2.55 -29.83
N THR A 140 -1.19 1.38 -29.99
CA THR A 140 -1.84 0.12 -30.38
C THR A 140 -2.94 -0.27 -29.38
N ILE A 141 -2.60 -0.27 -28.08
CA ILE A 141 -3.55 -0.54 -26.99
C ILE A 141 -4.69 0.46 -27.03
N ALA A 142 -4.38 1.76 -27.16
CA ALA A 142 -5.38 2.81 -27.18
C ALA A 142 -6.39 2.64 -28.34
N ARG A 143 -5.87 2.34 -29.54
CA ARG A 143 -6.69 2.06 -30.73
C ARG A 143 -7.53 0.79 -30.54
N HIS A 144 -6.95 -0.28 -30.03
CA HIS A 144 -7.66 -1.55 -29.86
C HIS A 144 -8.81 -1.43 -28.85
N VAL A 145 -8.54 -0.81 -27.69
CA VAL A 145 -9.50 -0.70 -26.59
C VAL A 145 -10.61 0.32 -26.89
N ALA A 146 -10.29 1.47 -27.49
CA ALA A 146 -11.23 2.58 -27.60
C ALA A 146 -11.53 3.01 -29.06
N GLY A 147 -10.99 2.30 -30.05
CA GLY A 147 -11.10 2.61 -31.47
C GLY A 147 -10.22 3.79 -31.94
N SER A 148 -9.79 4.67 -31.04
CA SER A 148 -8.87 5.77 -31.34
C SER A 148 -8.11 6.24 -30.10
N GLU A 149 -6.92 6.83 -30.32
CA GLU A 149 -6.12 7.46 -29.26
C GLU A 149 -6.91 8.55 -28.51
N LYS A 150 -7.66 9.39 -29.24
CA LYS A 150 -8.48 10.46 -28.65
C LYS A 150 -9.54 9.92 -27.68
N THR A 151 -10.26 8.86 -28.09
CA THR A 151 -11.27 8.24 -27.22
C THR A 151 -10.59 7.62 -26.00
N PHE A 152 -9.45 6.96 -26.19
CA PHE A 152 -8.71 6.34 -25.09
C PHE A 152 -8.19 7.36 -24.08
N VAL A 153 -7.66 8.51 -24.53
CA VAL A 153 -7.27 9.62 -23.65
C VAL A 153 -8.47 10.14 -22.84
N GLY A 154 -9.67 10.13 -23.43
CA GLY A 154 -10.92 10.37 -22.71
C GLY A 154 -11.14 9.39 -21.56
N LEU A 155 -10.93 8.09 -21.79
CA LEU A 155 -11.01 7.04 -20.76
C LEU A 155 -9.93 7.20 -19.68
N MET A 156 -8.71 7.58 -20.06
CA MET A 156 -7.64 7.86 -19.10
C MET A 156 -8.01 9.02 -18.16
N ASN A 157 -8.56 10.12 -18.70
CA ASN A 157 -8.96 11.27 -17.89
C ASN A 157 -10.26 11.02 -17.11
N GLN A 158 -11.13 10.14 -17.60
CA GLN A 158 -12.26 9.63 -16.82
C GLN A 158 -11.73 8.84 -15.61
N TRP A 159 -10.77 7.94 -15.82
CA TRP A 159 -10.13 7.18 -14.74
C TRP A 159 -9.49 8.12 -13.70
N VAL A 160 -8.76 9.16 -14.13
CA VAL A 160 -8.21 10.22 -13.26
C VAL A 160 -9.31 10.86 -12.38
N THR A 161 -10.43 11.22 -12.99
CA THR A 161 -11.56 11.86 -12.30
C THR A 161 -12.21 10.90 -11.29
N GLU A 162 -12.43 9.65 -11.67
CA GLU A 162 -13.02 8.61 -10.80
C GLU A 162 -12.16 8.31 -9.58
N HIS A 163 -10.84 8.52 -9.68
CA HIS A 163 -9.90 8.32 -8.59
C HIS A 163 -9.56 9.62 -7.84
N GLY A 164 -10.21 10.74 -8.18
CA GLY A 164 -10.07 12.02 -7.48
C GLY A 164 -8.70 12.69 -7.64
N LEU A 165 -7.99 12.41 -8.73
CA LEU A 165 -6.65 12.92 -9.01
C LEU A 165 -6.72 14.34 -9.58
N GLN A 166 -6.31 15.34 -8.79
CA GLN A 166 -6.58 16.76 -9.09
C GLN A 166 -5.49 17.45 -9.90
N ASP A 167 -4.29 16.85 -9.94
CA ASP A 167 -3.10 17.44 -10.54
C ASP A 167 -2.60 16.59 -11.71
N THR A 168 -3.51 15.87 -12.36
CA THR A 168 -3.23 15.00 -13.50
C THR A 168 -4.15 15.28 -14.67
N HIS A 169 -3.58 15.38 -15.86
CA HIS A 169 -4.30 15.37 -17.12
C HIS A 169 -3.42 14.73 -18.19
N PHE A 170 -3.99 13.80 -18.95
CA PHE A 170 -3.31 13.14 -20.06
C PHE A 170 -3.78 13.69 -21.40
N SER A 171 -2.83 13.89 -22.31
CA SER A 171 -3.11 14.25 -23.71
C SER A 171 -2.82 13.13 -24.70
N ASN A 172 -2.08 12.10 -24.28
CA ASN A 172 -1.69 10.94 -25.10
C ASN A 172 -1.42 9.72 -24.17
N PRO A 173 -1.47 8.47 -24.68
CA PRO A 173 -1.24 7.26 -23.88
C PRO A 173 0.24 6.90 -23.65
N GLN A 174 1.17 7.47 -24.42
CA GLN A 174 2.60 7.14 -24.36
C GLN A 174 3.40 8.01 -23.40
N GLY A 175 2.95 9.22 -23.07
CA GLY A 175 3.70 10.16 -22.22
C GLY A 175 4.66 11.06 -22.99
N PHE A 176 4.32 11.45 -24.22
CA PHE A 176 5.06 12.51 -24.92
C PHE A 176 4.73 13.88 -24.35
N ASP A 177 5.71 14.78 -24.42
CA ASP A 177 5.60 16.14 -23.90
C ASP A 177 4.54 16.94 -24.66
N GLU A 178 3.53 17.41 -23.93
CA GLU A 178 2.53 18.34 -24.41
C GLU A 178 2.13 19.30 -23.29
N THR A 179 1.70 20.51 -23.63
CA THR A 179 1.39 21.57 -22.64
C THR A 179 0.34 21.15 -21.62
N MET A 180 -0.66 20.38 -22.06
CA MET A 180 -1.72 19.86 -21.19
C MET A 180 -1.44 18.43 -20.72
N HIS A 181 -0.20 17.94 -20.79
CA HIS A 181 0.13 16.58 -20.35
C HIS A 181 0.98 16.65 -19.07
N PHE A 182 0.34 16.52 -17.91
CA PHE A 182 0.98 16.67 -16.62
C PHE A 182 0.42 15.70 -15.57
N SER A 183 1.21 15.44 -14.54
CA SER A 183 0.79 14.77 -13.31
C SER A 183 1.57 15.36 -12.12
N SER A 184 1.34 14.87 -10.91
CA SER A 184 2.03 15.27 -9.70
C SER A 184 2.67 14.06 -9.01
N ALA A 185 3.60 14.29 -8.08
CA ALA A 185 4.21 13.17 -7.34
C ALA A 185 3.16 12.46 -6.47
N TYR A 186 2.20 13.20 -5.93
CA TYR A 186 1.08 12.68 -5.16
C TYR A 186 0.17 11.79 -6.01
N ASP A 187 -0.30 12.29 -7.15
CA ASP A 187 -1.21 11.54 -8.02
C ASP A 187 -0.53 10.30 -8.60
N LEU A 188 0.74 10.40 -8.99
CA LEU A 188 1.52 9.25 -9.46
C LEU A 188 1.76 8.21 -8.38
N ALA A 189 1.81 8.59 -7.10
CA ALA A 189 1.89 7.62 -6.01
C ALA A 189 0.58 6.85 -5.85
N ILE A 190 -0.56 7.52 -6.00
CA ILE A 190 -1.88 6.86 -6.03
C ILE A 190 -1.97 5.92 -7.23
N ILE A 191 -1.58 6.38 -8.42
CA ILE A 191 -1.56 5.55 -9.64
C ILE A 191 -0.66 4.32 -9.45
N GLY A 192 0.56 4.51 -8.94
CA GLY A 192 1.50 3.42 -8.68
C GLY A 192 0.97 2.41 -7.66
N ARG A 193 0.31 2.90 -6.60
CA ARG A 193 -0.34 2.07 -5.58
C ARG A 193 -1.47 1.23 -6.19
N GLN A 194 -2.33 1.83 -7.01
CA GLN A 194 -3.41 1.13 -7.71
C GLN A 194 -2.88 0.06 -8.67
N LEU A 195 -1.81 0.36 -9.40
CA LEU A 195 -1.18 -0.59 -10.32
C LEU A 195 -0.65 -1.82 -9.59
N ILE A 196 0.05 -1.63 -8.47
CA ILE A 196 0.56 -2.75 -7.66
C ILE A 196 -0.56 -3.55 -6.99
N GLN A 197 -1.72 -2.94 -6.73
CA GLN A 197 -2.90 -3.67 -6.23
C GLN A 197 -3.63 -4.47 -7.32
N SER A 198 -3.38 -4.19 -8.60
CA SER A 198 -3.91 -4.98 -9.70
C SER A 198 -3.26 -6.35 -9.74
N ARG A 199 -4.09 -7.41 -9.67
CA ARG A 199 -3.64 -8.82 -9.74
C ARG A 199 -2.86 -9.14 -11.02
N ILE A 200 -3.16 -8.43 -12.11
CA ILE A 200 -2.55 -8.64 -13.42
C ILE A 200 -1.29 -7.80 -13.56
N LEU A 201 -1.37 -6.49 -13.27
CA LEU A 201 -0.27 -5.58 -13.58
C LEU A 201 0.89 -5.72 -12.60
N THR A 202 0.64 -6.12 -11.35
CA THR A 202 1.69 -6.30 -10.35
C THR A 202 2.74 -7.34 -10.76
N SER A 203 2.34 -8.43 -11.42
CA SER A 203 3.29 -9.45 -11.88
C SER A 203 4.12 -8.91 -13.03
N ILE A 204 3.50 -8.17 -13.95
CA ILE A 204 4.18 -7.59 -15.12
C ILE A 204 5.26 -6.59 -14.68
N VAL A 205 4.95 -5.62 -13.83
CA VAL A 205 5.94 -4.58 -13.42
C VAL A 205 7.03 -5.11 -12.50
N ALA A 206 6.81 -6.26 -11.84
CA ALA A 206 7.82 -6.94 -11.03
C ALA A 206 8.77 -7.81 -11.88
N THR A 207 8.46 -8.04 -13.14
CA THR A 207 9.28 -8.87 -14.03
C THR A 207 10.50 -8.10 -14.52
N LYS A 208 11.70 -8.66 -14.28
CA LYS A 208 12.98 -8.10 -14.72
C LYS A 208 13.19 -8.26 -16.23
N GLU A 209 12.85 -9.41 -16.76
CA GLU A 209 12.93 -9.72 -18.19
C GLU A 209 11.86 -10.75 -18.57
N GLN A 210 11.32 -10.66 -19.78
CA GLN A 210 10.28 -11.56 -20.28
C GLN A 210 10.44 -11.78 -21.78
N TRP A 211 10.24 -13.01 -22.24
CA TRP A 211 10.01 -13.25 -23.66
C TRP A 211 8.53 -12.96 -23.99
N ALA A 212 8.28 -11.94 -24.79
CA ALA A 212 6.93 -11.53 -25.21
C ALA A 212 6.99 -10.84 -26.57
N ALA A 213 5.92 -11.00 -27.37
CA ALA A 213 5.86 -10.49 -28.74
C ALA A 213 7.12 -10.88 -29.54
N SER A 214 7.51 -12.17 -29.44
CA SER A 214 8.67 -12.77 -30.13
C SER A 214 10.03 -12.13 -29.84
N ARG A 215 10.18 -11.42 -28.72
CA ARG A 215 11.42 -10.72 -28.35
C ARG A 215 11.71 -10.90 -26.86
N LEU A 216 12.98 -10.80 -26.46
CA LEU A 216 13.35 -10.62 -25.06
C LEU A 216 13.17 -9.16 -24.69
N LEU A 217 12.33 -8.90 -23.70
CA LEU A 217 12.06 -7.57 -23.16
C LEU A 217 12.75 -7.43 -21.82
N GLU A 218 13.62 -6.44 -21.68
CA GLU A 218 14.32 -6.13 -20.43
C GLU A 218 13.68 -4.91 -19.78
N ASN A 219 13.39 -5.01 -18.48
CA ASN A 219 12.74 -3.94 -17.75
C ASN A 219 13.69 -2.76 -17.57
N THR A 220 13.21 -1.58 -17.96
CA THR A 220 13.94 -0.32 -17.79
C THR A 220 14.16 0.08 -16.33
N ASN A 221 13.45 -0.50 -15.37
CA ASN A 221 13.59 -0.21 -13.95
C ASN A 221 14.76 -0.99 -13.32
N GLU A 222 15.90 -0.33 -13.18
CA GLU A 222 17.12 -0.92 -12.61
C GLU A 222 17.00 -1.32 -11.14
N LEU A 223 15.99 -0.86 -10.39
CA LEU A 223 15.79 -1.29 -9.00
C LEU A 223 15.45 -2.78 -8.92
N LEU A 224 14.85 -3.35 -9.97
CA LEU A 224 14.55 -4.77 -10.04
C LEU A 224 15.85 -5.60 -10.03
N GLY A 225 16.08 -6.30 -8.92
CA GLY A 225 17.28 -7.11 -8.70
C GLY A 225 18.47 -6.34 -8.13
N THR A 226 18.44 -5.00 -8.04
CA THR A 226 19.49 -4.21 -7.37
C THR A 226 19.07 -3.64 -6.02
N TYR A 227 17.75 -3.53 -5.77
CA TYR A 227 17.20 -3.10 -4.50
C TYR A 227 16.34 -4.21 -3.90
N ALA A 228 16.68 -4.66 -2.69
CA ALA A 228 15.95 -5.75 -2.04
C ALA A 228 14.46 -5.41 -1.89
N GLY A 229 13.58 -6.33 -2.28
CA GLY A 229 12.13 -6.13 -2.22
C GLY A 229 11.53 -5.24 -3.30
N ALA A 230 12.31 -4.66 -4.23
CA ALA A 230 11.76 -3.89 -5.33
C ALA A 230 10.83 -4.76 -6.20
N ASN A 231 9.64 -4.23 -6.51
CA ASN A 231 8.59 -4.95 -7.24
C ASN A 231 7.85 -4.05 -8.25
N GLY A 232 8.48 -2.96 -8.70
CA GLY A 232 7.92 -2.03 -9.67
C GLY A 232 8.45 -0.60 -9.50
N VAL A 233 7.87 0.40 -10.17
CA VAL A 233 6.76 0.29 -11.12
C VAL A 233 7.17 0.75 -12.51
N LYS A 234 7.48 2.04 -12.70
CA LYS A 234 7.67 2.60 -14.04
C LYS A 234 8.63 3.79 -14.05
N THR A 235 9.58 3.73 -14.97
CA THR A 235 10.49 4.84 -15.34
C THR A 235 9.83 5.75 -16.39
N GLY A 236 10.25 7.02 -16.43
CA GLY A 236 9.92 7.96 -17.51
C GLY A 236 11.01 8.99 -17.75
N THR A 237 11.28 9.32 -19.02
CA THR A 237 12.25 10.36 -19.38
C THR A 237 11.77 11.08 -20.63
N THR A 238 11.76 12.40 -20.57
CA THR A 238 11.67 13.31 -21.72
C THR A 238 12.50 14.56 -21.41
N ASP A 239 12.69 15.42 -22.41
CA ASP A 239 13.43 16.67 -22.22
C ASP A 239 12.71 17.60 -21.22
N ALA A 240 11.37 17.66 -21.25
CA ALA A 240 10.61 18.47 -20.30
C ALA A 240 10.53 17.85 -18.90
N ALA A 241 10.37 16.53 -18.81
CA ALA A 241 10.20 15.83 -17.53
C ALA A 241 11.52 15.66 -16.76
N GLY A 242 12.64 15.49 -17.46
CA GLY A 242 13.86 14.96 -16.86
C GLY A 242 13.68 13.50 -16.43
N GLN A 243 14.42 13.07 -15.41
CA GLN A 243 14.35 11.68 -14.95
C GLN A 243 13.20 11.47 -13.94
N CYS A 244 12.23 10.63 -14.29
CA CYS A 244 11.10 10.27 -13.44
C CYS A 244 11.10 8.78 -13.08
N LEU A 245 10.67 8.45 -11.87
CA LEU A 245 10.48 7.07 -11.44
C LEU A 245 9.34 6.98 -10.42
N VAL A 246 8.41 6.07 -10.66
CA VAL A 246 7.52 5.52 -9.65
C VAL A 246 8.06 4.14 -9.27
N ALA A 247 8.57 4.03 -8.05
CA ALA A 247 9.14 2.81 -7.49
C ALA A 247 8.20 2.21 -6.45
N SER A 248 8.22 0.89 -6.34
CA SER A 248 7.55 0.16 -5.26
C SER A 248 8.51 -0.88 -4.70
N ALA A 249 8.45 -1.09 -3.39
CA ALA A 249 9.16 -2.17 -2.74
C ALA A 249 8.35 -2.77 -1.60
N LYS A 250 8.46 -4.08 -1.41
CA LYS A 250 7.83 -4.83 -0.32
C LYS A 250 8.87 -5.72 0.35
N ARG A 251 8.97 -5.62 1.67
CA ARG A 251 9.81 -6.45 2.53
C ARG A 251 9.02 -6.84 3.77
N ASP A 252 9.64 -7.66 4.62
CA ASP A 252 9.18 -7.80 6.00
C ASP A 252 9.17 -6.42 6.67
N GLY A 253 8.00 -6.02 7.18
CA GLY A 253 7.80 -4.69 7.77
C GLY A 253 7.16 -3.66 6.84
N GLY A 254 6.66 -4.04 5.66
CA GLY A 254 5.68 -3.23 4.94
C GLY A 254 5.86 -3.16 3.43
N TRP A 255 4.95 -2.41 2.82
CA TRP A 255 4.94 -2.11 1.39
C TRP A 255 4.92 -0.60 1.21
N VAL A 256 5.76 -0.09 0.30
CA VAL A 256 5.98 1.33 0.11
C VAL A 256 5.99 1.68 -1.37
N VAL A 257 5.49 2.88 -1.69
CA VAL A 257 5.54 3.51 -3.02
C VAL A 257 6.33 4.81 -2.91
N ALA A 258 7.33 4.98 -3.76
CA ALA A 258 8.16 6.18 -3.84
C ALA A 258 8.05 6.79 -5.25
N VAL A 259 7.88 8.10 -5.34
CA VAL A 259 7.81 8.84 -6.59
C VAL A 259 8.88 9.92 -6.59
N VAL A 260 9.61 10.04 -7.70
CA VAL A 260 10.56 11.12 -7.96
C VAL A 260 10.35 11.65 -9.37
N LEU A 261 10.26 12.97 -9.53
CA LEU A 261 10.04 13.66 -10.80
C LEU A 261 11.13 14.69 -11.05
N GLY A 262 11.65 14.73 -12.27
CA GLY A 262 12.72 15.66 -12.66
C GLY A 262 14.01 15.51 -11.85
N SER A 263 14.37 14.27 -11.51
CA SER A 263 15.59 13.93 -10.78
C SER A 263 16.84 14.05 -11.66
N GLN A 264 17.99 14.32 -11.03
CA GLN A 264 19.30 14.19 -11.68
C GLN A 264 19.77 12.73 -11.70
N ASP A 265 19.43 11.97 -10.65
CA ASP A 265 19.61 10.53 -10.55
C ASP A 265 18.38 9.91 -9.86
N ARG A 266 17.43 9.44 -10.68
CA ARG A 266 16.15 8.90 -10.19
C ARG A 266 16.34 7.70 -9.26
N TYR A 267 17.41 6.92 -9.45
CA TYR A 267 17.63 5.70 -8.69
C TYR A 267 18.28 6.00 -7.35
N ALA A 268 19.21 6.96 -7.29
CA ALA A 268 19.73 7.45 -6.02
C ALA A 268 18.61 8.06 -5.16
N ASP A 269 17.79 8.96 -5.73
CA ASP A 269 16.70 9.59 -4.99
C ASP A 269 15.64 8.57 -4.54
N ALA A 270 15.24 7.63 -5.42
CA ALA A 270 14.28 6.59 -5.06
C ALA A 270 14.83 5.65 -3.98
N ARG A 271 16.10 5.23 -4.05
CA ARG A 271 16.72 4.40 -3.01
C ARG A 271 16.74 5.13 -1.66
N ALA A 272 17.08 6.42 -1.64
CA ALA A 272 17.07 7.21 -0.41
C ALA A 272 15.68 7.25 0.24
N LEU A 273 14.62 7.42 -0.55
CA LEU A 273 13.24 7.36 -0.07
C LEU A 273 12.83 5.97 0.45
N LEU A 274 13.15 4.91 -0.29
CA LEU A 274 12.83 3.54 0.12
C LEU A 274 13.59 3.14 1.39
N ASP A 275 14.86 3.53 1.51
CA ASP A 275 15.67 3.30 2.71
C ASP A 275 15.15 4.11 3.90
N TYR A 276 14.69 5.34 3.67
CA TYR A 276 14.01 6.12 4.70
C TYR A 276 12.77 5.38 5.24
N TYR A 277 11.99 4.72 4.39
CA TYR A 277 10.89 3.85 4.83
C TYR A 277 11.38 2.67 5.65
N PHE A 278 12.22 1.80 5.08
CA PHE A 278 12.55 0.51 5.72
C PHE A 278 13.45 0.64 6.94
N THR A 279 14.21 1.72 7.06
CA THR A 279 14.92 2.04 8.30
C THR A 279 13.99 2.70 9.32
N GLY A 280 13.09 3.57 8.86
CA GLY A 280 12.12 4.40 9.59
C GLY A 280 11.02 3.64 10.31
N TYR A 281 10.35 2.83 9.53
CA TYR A 281 9.01 2.39 9.76
C TYR A 281 8.92 0.87 9.73
N PHE A 282 7.84 0.38 10.32
CA PHE A 282 7.50 -1.01 10.36
C PHE A 282 5.99 -1.14 10.40
N GLN A 283 5.44 -1.84 9.41
CA GLN A 283 4.07 -2.27 9.39
C GLN A 283 3.93 -3.59 10.13
N THR A 284 2.96 -3.68 11.02
CA THR A 284 2.65 -4.91 11.77
C THR A 284 1.16 -5.23 11.71
N SER A 285 0.85 -6.53 11.67
CA SER A 285 -0.51 -7.04 11.83
C SER A 285 -0.79 -7.17 13.32
N LEU A 286 -1.81 -6.47 13.79
CA LEU A 286 -2.31 -6.58 15.15
C LEU A 286 -3.48 -7.55 15.14
N SER A 287 -3.29 -8.69 15.77
CA SER A 287 -4.32 -9.69 16.04
C SER A 287 -4.34 -10.00 17.53
N LEU A 288 -5.41 -10.63 18.00
CA LEU A 288 -5.45 -11.25 19.32
C LEU A 288 -5.31 -12.76 19.15
N GLU A 289 -4.13 -13.28 19.49
CA GLU A 289 -3.90 -14.73 19.45
C GLU A 289 -4.90 -15.47 20.35
N PRO A 290 -5.50 -16.58 19.87
CA PRO A 290 -6.39 -17.40 20.68
C PRO A 290 -5.69 -17.85 21.97
N SER A 291 -6.25 -17.46 23.11
CA SER A 291 -5.69 -17.80 24.41
C SER A 291 -6.73 -18.56 25.24
N PRO A 292 -6.35 -19.67 25.92
CA PRO A 292 -7.23 -20.35 26.88
C PRO A 292 -7.70 -19.45 28.04
N LEU A 293 -6.98 -18.35 28.27
CA LEU A 293 -7.30 -17.35 29.29
C LEU A 293 -8.28 -16.28 28.78
N ALA A 294 -8.36 -16.07 27.47
CA ALA A 294 -9.31 -15.14 26.84
C ALA A 294 -10.64 -15.87 26.62
N ARG A 295 -11.42 -16.00 27.69
CA ARG A 295 -12.73 -16.67 27.67
C ARG A 295 -13.74 -15.91 28.52
N ILE A 296 -15.00 -16.04 28.17
CA ILE A 296 -16.13 -15.45 28.89
C ILE A 296 -17.12 -16.54 29.29
N GLN A 297 -17.76 -16.36 30.44
CA GLN A 297 -18.86 -17.22 30.85
C GLN A 297 -20.15 -16.65 30.28
N ILE A 298 -20.81 -17.42 29.40
CA ILE A 298 -22.07 -17.01 28.78
C ILE A 298 -23.25 -17.29 29.71
N GLU A 299 -24.43 -16.78 29.35
CA GLU A 299 -25.68 -17.13 30.02
C GLU A 299 -25.87 -18.67 30.01
N GLY A 300 -26.14 -19.26 31.18
CA GLY A 300 -26.14 -20.72 31.36
C GLY A 300 -24.85 -21.32 31.94
N GLY A 301 -23.80 -20.51 32.12
CA GLY A 301 -22.61 -20.87 32.90
C GLY A 301 -21.51 -21.60 32.13
N GLU A 302 -21.67 -21.77 30.81
CA GLU A 302 -20.65 -22.35 29.95
C GLU A 302 -19.52 -21.35 29.68
N TRP A 303 -18.28 -21.82 29.64
CA TRP A 303 -17.13 -21.01 29.25
C TRP A 303 -16.88 -21.11 27.75
N ARG A 304 -16.81 -19.97 27.07
CA ARG A 304 -16.54 -19.87 25.64
C ARG A 304 -15.32 -18.98 25.38
N PRO A 305 -14.48 -19.30 24.38
CA PRO A 305 -13.34 -18.46 24.04
C PRO A 305 -13.82 -17.13 23.46
N LEU A 306 -13.04 -16.07 23.68
CA LEU A 306 -13.17 -14.80 22.98
C LEU A 306 -12.26 -14.85 21.75
N VAL A 307 -12.79 -14.43 20.61
CA VAL A 307 -12.08 -14.45 19.33
C VAL A 307 -12.12 -13.08 18.68
N VAL A 308 -11.00 -12.68 18.11
CA VAL A 308 -10.92 -11.57 17.15
C VAL A 308 -10.79 -12.23 15.78
N ARG A 309 -11.66 -11.83 14.84
CA ARG A 309 -11.74 -12.45 13.51
C ARG A 309 -10.96 -11.70 12.46
N ASP A 310 -10.72 -10.42 12.72
CA ASP A 310 -10.08 -9.47 11.82
C ASP A 310 -8.70 -9.09 12.36
N ASP A 311 -7.82 -8.64 11.47
CA ASP A 311 -6.53 -8.09 11.83
C ASP A 311 -6.51 -6.58 11.52
N ALA A 312 -5.82 -5.80 12.34
CA ALA A 312 -5.55 -4.39 12.05
C ALA A 312 -4.11 -4.22 11.56
N GLN A 313 -3.94 -3.64 10.37
CA GLN A 313 -2.62 -3.22 9.91
C GLN A 313 -2.31 -1.83 10.46
N VAL A 314 -1.21 -1.71 11.20
CA VAL A 314 -0.73 -0.41 11.69
C VAL A 314 0.67 -0.12 11.17
N LEU A 315 0.89 1.11 10.76
CA LEU A 315 2.22 1.63 10.46
C LEU A 315 2.77 2.31 11.71
N LEU A 316 3.92 1.83 12.16
CA LEU A 316 4.62 2.36 13.33
C LEU A 316 6.03 2.77 12.92
N THR A 317 6.64 3.67 13.68
CA THR A 317 8.10 3.76 13.67
C THR A 317 8.68 2.55 14.39
N ARG A 318 9.89 2.11 14.00
CA ARG A 318 10.46 0.85 14.52
C ARG A 318 10.54 0.77 16.05
N TRP A 319 10.81 1.88 16.72
CA TRP A 319 10.91 1.91 18.18
C TRP A 319 9.56 1.85 18.89
N GLN A 320 8.47 2.31 18.24
CA GLN A 320 7.12 2.31 18.81
C GLN A 320 6.55 0.90 19.01
N VAL A 321 7.01 -0.09 18.24
CA VAL A 321 6.51 -1.48 18.29
C VAL A 321 6.57 -2.06 19.71
N GLY A 322 7.64 -1.80 20.49
CA GLY A 322 7.77 -2.30 21.86
C GLY A 322 6.88 -1.60 22.90
N TYR A 323 6.26 -0.48 22.53
CA TYR A 323 5.42 0.34 23.41
C TYR A 323 3.93 0.13 23.17
N LEU A 324 3.56 -0.60 22.12
CA LEU A 324 2.18 -0.97 21.87
C LEU A 324 1.62 -1.75 23.07
N ARG A 325 0.41 -1.39 23.48
CA ARG A 325 -0.36 -2.11 24.50
C ARG A 325 -1.71 -2.49 23.92
N SER A 326 -2.24 -3.64 24.32
CA SER A 326 -3.60 -4.03 23.98
C SER A 326 -4.44 -4.07 25.25
N PHE A 327 -5.66 -3.55 25.16
CA PHE A 327 -6.65 -3.58 26.23
C PHE A 327 -7.89 -4.28 25.71
N LEU A 328 -8.34 -5.30 26.43
CA LEU A 328 -9.56 -6.03 26.12
C LEU A 328 -10.73 -5.45 26.92
N TRP A 329 -11.73 -4.94 26.21
CA TRP A 329 -12.95 -4.39 26.76
C TRP A 329 -14.11 -5.31 26.42
N ILE A 330 -14.84 -5.77 27.44
CA ILE A 330 -15.98 -6.66 27.28
C ILE A 330 -17.23 -5.96 27.83
N ASP A 331 -18.28 -5.94 27.04
CA ASP A 331 -19.59 -5.48 27.48
C ASP A 331 -20.30 -6.62 28.22
N THR A 332 -20.17 -6.60 29.55
CA THR A 332 -20.79 -7.61 30.42
C THR A 332 -22.32 -7.49 30.50
N ALA A 333 -22.93 -6.46 29.90
CA ALA A 333 -24.39 -6.37 29.81
C ALA A 333 -24.96 -7.25 28.67
N ASN A 334 -24.13 -7.66 27.70
CA ASN A 334 -24.53 -8.47 26.55
C ASN A 334 -23.78 -9.81 26.53
N LEU A 335 -24.10 -10.71 27.47
CA LEU A 335 -23.53 -12.06 27.57
C LEU A 335 -24.29 -13.13 26.76
N SER A 336 -25.33 -12.71 26.03
CA SER A 336 -26.12 -13.52 25.11
C SER A 336 -26.25 -12.80 23.76
N PRO A 337 -25.11 -12.48 23.11
CA PRO A 337 -25.11 -11.77 21.83
C PRO A 337 -25.81 -12.59 20.75
N GLY A 338 -26.40 -11.92 19.76
CA GLY A 338 -26.83 -12.55 18.52
C GLY A 338 -25.67 -13.18 17.75
N LEU A 339 -25.97 -14.08 16.81
CA LEU A 339 -24.97 -14.66 15.91
C LEU A 339 -24.23 -13.53 15.16
N GLY A 340 -22.90 -13.47 15.36
CA GLY A 340 -22.05 -12.47 14.71
C GLY A 340 -22.04 -11.10 15.38
N GLU A 341 -22.69 -10.92 16.53
CA GLU A 341 -22.57 -9.69 17.30
C GLU A 341 -21.30 -9.69 18.16
N ALA A 342 -20.62 -8.55 18.20
CA ALA A 342 -19.47 -8.35 19.05
C ALA A 342 -19.90 -8.20 20.52
N VAL A 343 -19.15 -8.81 21.43
CA VAL A 343 -19.33 -8.70 22.89
C VAL A 343 -18.37 -7.72 23.53
N GLY A 344 -17.62 -6.99 22.71
CA GLY A 344 -16.55 -6.13 23.16
C GLY A 344 -15.60 -5.78 22.04
N ARG A 345 -14.43 -5.30 22.44
CA ARG A 345 -13.39 -4.84 21.54
C ARG A 345 -12.02 -4.96 22.18
N VAL A 346 -11.00 -5.13 21.35
CA VAL A 346 -9.60 -4.93 21.74
C VAL A 346 -9.16 -3.57 21.19
N THR A 347 -8.61 -2.73 22.05
CA THR A 347 -8.01 -1.44 21.66
C THR A 347 -6.50 -1.55 21.76
N TYR A 348 -5.79 -1.16 20.71
CA TYR A 348 -4.34 -1.05 20.69
C TYR A 348 -3.95 0.39 20.93
N ASP A 349 -3.16 0.63 21.97
CA ASP A 349 -2.76 1.93 22.45
C ASP A 349 -1.26 2.15 22.27
N LEU A 350 -0.91 3.37 21.88
CA LEU A 350 0.45 3.87 21.84
C LEU A 350 0.48 5.24 22.52
N PHE A 351 1.12 5.31 23.69
CA PHE A 351 1.26 6.54 24.49
C PHE A 351 -0.08 7.23 24.81
N GLY A 352 -1.13 6.45 25.10
CA GLY A 352 -2.46 6.97 25.43
C GLY A 352 -3.33 7.30 24.22
N GLN A 353 -2.83 7.06 23.00
CA GLN A 353 -3.61 7.18 21.77
C GLN A 353 -3.96 5.79 21.24
N THR A 354 -5.25 5.56 21.00
CA THR A 354 -5.72 4.35 20.29
C THR A 354 -5.28 4.42 18.82
N VAL A 355 -4.46 3.45 18.40
CA VAL A 355 -3.95 3.32 17.03
C VAL A 355 -4.71 2.28 16.20
N ALA A 356 -5.41 1.36 16.86
CA ALA A 356 -6.32 0.40 16.22
C ALA A 356 -7.36 -0.11 17.22
N GLU A 357 -8.52 -0.52 16.71
CA GLU A 357 -9.58 -1.17 17.47
C GLU A 357 -10.15 -2.33 16.66
N LEU A 358 -10.34 -3.49 17.28
CA LEU A 358 -10.94 -4.66 16.63
C LEU A 358 -12.09 -5.22 17.46
N PRO A 359 -13.20 -5.63 16.82
CA PRO A 359 -14.33 -6.23 17.52
C PRO A 359 -13.97 -7.62 18.07
N VAL A 360 -14.52 -7.94 19.24
CA VAL A 360 -14.33 -9.22 19.92
C VAL A 360 -15.64 -9.99 19.93
N TYR A 361 -15.60 -11.27 19.57
CA TYR A 361 -16.75 -12.15 19.45
C TYR A 361 -16.62 -13.35 20.39
N ILE A 362 -17.73 -14.04 20.65
CA ILE A 362 -17.73 -15.34 21.32
C ILE A 362 -17.46 -16.44 20.28
N GLY A 363 -16.47 -17.30 20.54
CA GLY A 363 -16.12 -18.42 19.67
C GLY A 363 -17.06 -19.62 19.83
N GLY A 364 -17.26 -20.35 18.73
CA GLY A 364 -18.21 -21.48 18.65
C GLY A 364 -19.57 -21.11 18.06
N TYR A 365 -19.72 -19.89 17.55
CA TYR A 365 -20.84 -19.37 16.78
C TYR A 365 -20.42 -19.03 15.35
#